data_AF-A0A367HZE4-F1
#
_entry.id   AF-A0A367HZE4-F1
#
_cell.length_a   1.000
_cell.length_b   1.000
_cell.length_c   1.000
_cell.angle_alpha   90.00
_cell.angle_beta   90.00
_cell.angle_gamma   90.00
#
_symmetry.space_group_name_H-M   'P 1'
#
loop_
_entity.id
_entity.type
_entity.pdbx_description
1 polymer ?
#
loop_
_entity_poly.entity_id
_entity_poly.type
_entity_poly.pdbx_seq_one_letter_code
_entity_poly.pdbx_strand_id
1 'polypeptide(L)'
;MSVASEHASPQPVSTPTSPASRLVPALVHGQRIFVECPSWCIVDHVKLHTGAVEDITHWSEGAGMQVLTMLDPRAAHSDLFARVNSDPAHGDPRMRAAHVLVGNESAVDAFLTPDMADELAADLVAFAAAVRRAARTARRANEASGVEVPA
;
A
#
# COMPACT_ATOMS: atom_id res chain seq x y z
N MET A 1 57.94 -20.68 15.45
CA MET A 1 57.02 -20.25 14.39
C MET A 1 55.88 -19.52 15.06
N SER A 2 55.95 -18.19 15.15
CA SER A 2 54.93 -17.36 15.80
C SER A 2 53.98 -16.82 14.73
N VAL A 3 52.70 -17.14 14.87
CA VAL A 3 51.63 -16.51 14.09
C VAL A 3 51.21 -15.24 14.81
N ALA A 4 51.40 -14.09 14.15
CA ALA A 4 50.88 -12.81 14.60
C ALA A 4 49.38 -12.75 14.33
N SER A 5 48.58 -12.50 15.36
CA SER A 5 47.15 -12.23 15.24
C SER A 5 46.93 -10.75 14.93
N GLU A 6 46.66 -10.42 13.66
CA GLU A 6 46.13 -9.12 13.27
C GLU A 6 44.72 -8.96 13.85
N HIS A 7 44.57 -7.97 14.73
CA HIS A 7 43.27 -7.53 15.22
C HIS A 7 42.57 -6.76 14.09
N ALA A 8 41.47 -7.33 13.58
CA ALA A 8 40.61 -6.63 12.64
C ALA A 8 39.94 -5.43 13.33
N SER A 9 40.26 -4.23 12.86
CA SER A 9 39.56 -3.01 13.27
C SER A 9 38.07 -3.11 12.92
N PRO A 10 37.15 -2.71 13.82
CA PRO A 10 35.73 -2.67 13.52
C PRO A 10 35.48 -1.68 12.37
N GLN A 11 34.82 -2.16 11.32
CA GLN A 11 34.39 -1.33 10.20
C GLN A 11 33.34 -0.32 10.71
N PRO A 12 33.36 0.94 10.24
CA PRO A 12 32.31 1.90 10.57
C PRO A 12 30.98 1.35 10.05
N VAL A 13 30.02 1.22 10.96
CA VAL A 13 28.64 0.88 10.62
C VAL A 13 28.08 2.04 9.81
N SER A 14 27.88 1.84 8.51
CA SER A 14 27.21 2.82 7.65
C SER A 14 25.84 3.14 8.24
N THR A 15 25.63 4.37 8.67
CA THR A 15 24.29 4.89 8.99
C THR A 15 23.39 4.69 7.77
N PRO A 16 22.14 4.22 7.96
CA PRO A 16 21.21 4.06 6.85
C PRO A 16 21.01 5.43 6.18
N THR A 17 21.42 5.53 4.91
CA THR A 17 21.11 6.65 4.02
C THR A 17 19.60 6.86 4.06
N SER A 18 19.14 8.06 4.44
CA SER A 18 17.72 8.45 4.36
C SER A 18 17.12 7.95 3.04
N PRO A 19 15.87 7.46 3.01
CA PRO A 19 15.23 7.04 1.76
C PRO A 19 15.33 8.21 0.77
N ALA A 20 16.10 8.02 -0.30
CA ALA A 20 16.54 9.12 -1.13
C ALA A 20 15.31 9.83 -1.72
N SER A 21 15.15 11.12 -1.41
CA SER A 21 14.18 11.98 -2.08
C SER A 21 14.75 12.48 -3.40
N ARG A 22 13.87 12.89 -4.31
CA ARG A 22 14.22 13.45 -5.62
C ARG A 22 13.39 14.68 -5.88
N LEU A 23 13.97 15.68 -6.54
CA LEU A 23 13.20 16.81 -7.07
C LEU A 23 12.54 16.41 -8.38
N VAL A 24 11.24 16.66 -8.49
CA VAL A 24 10.45 16.36 -9.69
C VAL A 24 9.66 17.58 -10.11
N PRO A 25 9.41 17.78 -11.40
CA PRO A 25 8.52 18.84 -11.84
C PRO A 25 7.08 18.55 -11.39
N ALA A 26 6.36 19.59 -11.01
CA ALA A 26 4.92 19.60 -10.75
C ALA A 26 4.26 20.75 -11.50
N LEU A 27 2.99 20.60 -11.89
CA LEU A 27 2.21 21.68 -12.49
C LEU A 27 1.15 22.16 -11.50
N VAL A 28 1.30 23.39 -11.03
CA VAL A 28 0.42 24.03 -10.03
C VAL A 28 -0.13 25.32 -10.62
N HIS A 29 -1.46 25.45 -10.74
CA HIS A 29 -2.10 26.59 -11.42
C HIS A 29 -1.46 26.93 -12.81
N GLY A 30 -1.05 25.92 -13.56
CA GLY A 30 -0.39 26.09 -14.87
C GLY A 30 1.07 26.56 -14.82
N GLN A 31 1.62 26.80 -13.62
CA GLN A 31 3.04 27.08 -13.41
C GLN A 31 3.79 25.80 -13.10
N ARG A 32 4.95 25.61 -13.75
CA ARG A 32 5.85 24.51 -13.44
C ARG A 32 6.75 24.87 -12.26
N ILE A 33 6.70 24.08 -11.21
CA ILE A 33 7.59 24.16 -10.04
C ILE A 33 8.32 22.83 -9.84
N PHE A 34 9.28 22.79 -8.91
CA PHE A 34 9.92 21.55 -8.48
C PHE A 34 9.50 21.23 -7.05
N VAL A 35 9.14 19.98 -6.80
CA VAL A 35 8.76 19.49 -5.47
C VAL A 35 9.63 18.31 -5.07
N GLU A 36 9.85 18.17 -3.77
CA GLU A 36 10.52 17.01 -3.21
C GLU A 36 9.56 15.81 -3.24
N CYS A 37 9.99 14.73 -3.87
CA CYS A 37 9.24 13.48 -3.91
C CYS A 37 10.06 12.38 -3.25
N PRO A 38 9.45 11.59 -2.34
CA PRO A 38 10.04 10.36 -1.88
C PRO A 38 10.34 9.41 -3.06
N SER A 39 11.37 8.58 -2.96
CA SER A 39 11.75 7.62 -4.01
C SER A 39 10.63 6.62 -4.36
N TRP A 40 9.73 6.33 -3.43
CA TRP A 40 8.57 5.46 -3.63
C TRP A 40 7.38 6.16 -4.32
N CYS A 41 7.40 7.50 -4.47
CA CYS A 41 6.31 8.24 -5.10
C CYS A 41 6.33 8.03 -6.62
N ILE A 42 5.22 7.51 -7.15
CA ILE A 42 5.05 7.25 -8.59
C ILE A 42 4.22 8.33 -9.32
N VAL A 43 3.68 9.30 -8.58
CA VAL A 43 2.78 10.32 -9.11
C VAL A 43 3.49 11.19 -10.17
N ASP A 44 2.85 11.34 -11.31
CA ASP A 44 3.21 12.32 -12.33
C ASP A 44 2.54 13.66 -11.98
N HIS A 45 3.22 14.45 -11.15
CA HIS A 45 2.73 15.74 -10.67
C HIS A 45 2.58 16.80 -11.78
N VAL A 46 3.11 16.56 -12.97
CA VAL A 46 2.85 17.41 -14.13
C VAL A 46 1.51 17.08 -14.76
N LYS A 47 1.05 15.82 -14.73
CA LYS A 47 -0.25 15.41 -15.30
C LYS A 47 -1.43 15.63 -14.37
N LEU A 48 -1.21 15.59 -13.05
CA LEU A 48 -2.31 15.76 -12.09
C LEU A 48 -2.89 17.19 -12.10
N HIS A 49 -2.10 18.19 -12.51
CA HIS A 49 -2.53 19.60 -12.62
C HIS A 49 -3.20 20.09 -11.33
N THR A 50 -2.46 20.13 -10.23
CA THR A 50 -3.03 20.55 -8.95
C THR A 50 -3.36 22.05 -8.95
N GLY A 51 -4.39 22.41 -8.20
CA GLY A 51 -4.75 23.81 -7.97
C GLY A 51 -3.64 24.47 -7.16
N ALA A 52 -3.45 24.02 -5.92
CA ALA A 52 -2.51 24.63 -5.01
C ALA A 52 -1.31 23.72 -4.71
N VAL A 53 -0.26 24.28 -4.09
CA VAL A 53 0.94 23.52 -3.72
C VAL A 53 0.62 22.56 -2.56
N GLU A 54 -0.27 22.98 -1.67
CA GLU A 54 -0.78 22.19 -0.54
C GLU A 54 -1.60 20.97 -0.97
N ASP A 55 -2.09 20.90 -2.20
CA ASP A 55 -2.84 19.75 -2.71
C ASP A 55 -1.91 18.63 -3.25
N ILE A 56 -0.59 18.85 -3.23
CA ILE A 56 0.38 17.86 -3.71
C ILE A 56 0.50 16.73 -2.69
N THR A 57 0.06 15.54 -3.09
CA THR A 57 0.12 14.31 -2.27
C THR A 57 0.97 13.25 -2.96
N HIS A 58 1.70 12.45 -2.18
CA HIS A 58 2.56 11.40 -2.70
C HIS A 58 1.92 10.04 -2.45
N TRP A 59 1.78 9.23 -3.50
CA TRP A 59 1.43 7.83 -3.34
C TRP A 59 2.35 6.88 -4.13
N SER A 60 2.50 5.68 -3.59
CA SER A 60 3.17 4.57 -4.28
C SER A 60 2.24 3.88 -5.28
N GLU A 61 2.78 2.90 -5.99
CA GLU A 61 1.95 1.87 -6.60
C GLU A 61 1.11 1.18 -5.51
N GLY A 62 -0.13 0.85 -5.85
CA GLY A 62 -1.06 0.18 -4.95
C GLY A 62 -1.15 -1.32 -5.25
N ALA A 63 -1.51 -2.08 -4.24
CA ALA A 63 -2.02 -3.43 -4.40
C ALA A 63 -3.54 -3.40 -4.29
N GLY A 64 -4.25 -4.17 -5.11
CA GLY A 64 -5.70 -4.25 -5.10
C GLY A 64 -6.18 -5.71 -5.10
N MET A 65 -7.31 -5.95 -4.44
CA MET A 65 -8.08 -7.18 -4.57
C MET A 65 -9.54 -6.86 -4.83
N GLN A 66 -10.19 -7.70 -5.62
CA GLN A 66 -11.61 -7.60 -5.91
C GLN A 66 -12.31 -8.88 -5.44
N VAL A 67 -13.49 -8.73 -4.87
CA VAL A 67 -14.38 -9.84 -4.52
C VAL A 67 -15.43 -9.93 -5.62
N LEU A 68 -15.29 -10.94 -6.48
CA LEU A 68 -16.24 -11.21 -7.56
C LEU A 68 -17.51 -11.89 -7.01
N THR A 69 -18.59 -11.79 -7.77
CA THR A 69 -19.86 -12.46 -7.47
C THR A 69 -20.20 -13.52 -8.52
N MET A 70 -20.86 -14.60 -8.10
CA MET A 70 -21.33 -15.63 -9.03
C MET A 70 -22.45 -15.15 -9.97
N LEU A 71 -23.13 -14.06 -9.62
CA LEU A 71 -24.29 -13.55 -10.36
C LEU A 71 -23.88 -12.70 -11.58
N ASP A 72 -22.67 -12.15 -11.56
CA ASP A 72 -22.06 -11.43 -12.67
C ASP A 72 -20.53 -11.58 -12.60
N PRO A 73 -19.92 -12.40 -13.47
CA PRO A 73 -18.48 -12.65 -13.43
C PRO A 73 -17.63 -11.44 -13.86
N ARG A 74 -18.27 -10.37 -14.36
CA ARG A 74 -17.58 -9.12 -14.75
C ARG A 74 -17.67 -8.04 -13.69
N ALA A 75 -18.46 -8.25 -12.63
CA ALA A 75 -18.65 -7.28 -11.57
C ALA A 75 -17.86 -7.69 -10.30
N ALA A 76 -17.05 -6.76 -9.82
CA ALA A 76 -16.59 -6.80 -8.44
C ALA A 76 -17.74 -6.32 -7.55
N HIS A 77 -18.11 -7.14 -6.56
CA HIS A 77 -19.04 -6.72 -5.51
C HIS A 77 -18.34 -5.81 -4.49
N SER A 78 -17.05 -6.04 -4.26
CA SER A 78 -16.26 -5.26 -3.32
C SER A 78 -14.82 -5.17 -3.79
N ASP A 79 -14.22 -4.01 -3.56
CA ASP A 79 -12.83 -3.74 -3.86
C ASP A 79 -12.09 -3.39 -2.57
N LEU A 80 -10.81 -3.73 -2.52
CA LEU A 80 -9.92 -3.31 -1.45
C LEU A 80 -8.58 -2.99 -2.09
N PHE A 81 -8.05 -1.80 -1.84
CA PHE A 81 -6.72 -1.42 -2.26
C PHE A 81 -5.90 -0.88 -1.09
N ALA A 82 -4.59 -1.05 -1.19
CA ALA A 82 -3.62 -0.53 -0.24
C ALA A 82 -2.45 0.12 -0.97
N ARG A 83 -1.99 1.27 -0.50
CA ARG A 83 -0.81 1.98 -1.04
C ARG A 83 -0.13 2.80 0.05
N VAL A 84 1.15 3.11 -0.14
CA VAL A 84 1.82 4.12 0.68
C VAL A 84 1.30 5.49 0.25
N ASN A 85 1.03 6.35 1.22
CA ASN A 85 0.58 7.71 1.03
C ASN A 85 1.31 8.69 1.96
N SER A 86 1.40 9.95 1.57
CA SER A 86 1.89 11.07 2.37
C SER A 86 1.30 12.36 1.82
N ASP A 87 0.76 13.19 2.71
CA ASP A 87 0.30 14.54 2.39
C ASP A 87 1.19 15.54 3.15
N PRO A 88 2.24 16.10 2.52
CA PRO A 88 3.19 16.99 3.18
C PRO A 88 2.58 18.27 3.76
N ALA A 89 1.44 18.72 3.25
CA ALA A 89 0.79 19.96 3.70
C ALA A 89 -0.27 19.73 4.78
N HIS A 90 -0.60 18.46 5.06
CA HIS A 90 -1.62 18.11 6.04
C HIS A 90 -1.33 18.69 7.43
N GLY A 91 -2.36 19.19 8.12
CA GLY A 91 -2.24 19.76 9.46
C GLY A 91 -1.78 18.74 10.52
N ASP A 92 -2.27 17.50 10.44
CA ASP A 92 -1.83 16.39 11.28
C ASP A 92 -0.44 15.84 10.87
N PRO A 93 0.57 15.83 11.76
CA PRO A 93 1.90 15.28 11.47
C PRO A 93 1.91 13.82 11.02
N ARG A 94 0.94 13.01 11.44
CA ARG A 94 0.85 11.59 11.08
C ARG A 94 0.51 11.39 9.60
N MET A 95 -0.26 12.32 9.04
CA MET A 95 -0.64 12.31 7.62
C MET A 95 0.49 12.84 6.72
N ARG A 96 1.36 13.71 7.27
CA ARG A 96 2.58 14.14 6.59
C ARG A 96 3.61 13.02 6.48
N ALA A 97 3.74 12.20 7.52
CA ALA A 97 4.58 11.01 7.47
C ALA A 97 4.06 10.00 6.43
N ALA A 98 4.96 9.15 5.92
CA ALA A 98 4.56 8.02 5.10
C ALA A 98 3.70 7.06 5.91
N HIS A 99 2.52 6.73 5.40
CA HIS A 99 1.54 5.86 6.03
C HIS A 99 0.89 4.96 4.97
N VAL A 100 0.18 3.91 5.40
CA VAL A 100 -0.57 3.05 4.48
C VAL A 100 -2.01 3.56 4.41
N LEU A 101 -2.47 3.85 3.20
CA LEU A 101 -3.85 4.15 2.91
C LEU A 101 -4.51 2.87 2.41
N VAL A 102 -5.60 2.45 3.06
CA VAL A 102 -6.45 1.33 2.65
C VAL A 102 -7.84 1.85 2.33
N GLY A 103 -8.33 1.57 1.12
CA GLY A 103 -9.61 2.07 0.63
C GLY A 103 -10.39 1.00 -0.14
N ASN A 104 -11.64 1.30 -0.42
CA ASN A 104 -12.59 0.43 -1.12
C ASN A 104 -13.49 1.23 -2.09
N GLU A 105 -12.94 2.29 -2.67
CA GLU A 105 -13.66 3.27 -3.49
C GLU A 105 -14.79 4.05 -2.76
N SER A 106 -14.92 3.86 -1.44
CA SER A 106 -15.83 4.67 -0.64
C SER A 106 -15.29 6.08 -0.39
N ALA A 107 -16.14 6.94 0.18
CA ALA A 107 -15.78 8.32 0.51
C ALA A 107 -14.76 8.43 1.65
N VAL A 108 -14.46 7.33 2.37
CA VAL A 108 -13.59 7.35 3.55
C VAL A 108 -12.55 6.25 3.43
N ASP A 109 -11.29 6.66 3.34
CA ASP A 109 -10.14 5.76 3.41
C ASP A 109 -9.67 5.56 4.86
N ALA A 110 -9.09 4.39 5.14
CA ALA A 110 -8.39 4.12 6.38
C ALA A 110 -6.90 4.49 6.25
N PHE A 111 -6.42 5.33 7.15
CA PHE A 111 -5.01 5.72 7.23
C PHE A 111 -4.34 4.99 8.38
N LEU A 112 -3.39 4.12 8.06
CA LEU A 112 -2.76 3.18 8.97
C LEU A 112 -1.30 3.55 9.18
N THR A 113 -0.83 3.43 10.41
CA THR A 113 0.62 3.35 10.67
C THR A 113 1.18 2.05 10.06
N PRO A 114 2.51 1.93 9.86
CA PRO A 114 3.12 0.68 9.43
C PRO A 114 2.73 -0.52 10.31
N ASP A 115 2.78 -0.37 11.63
CA ASP A 115 2.42 -1.44 12.56
C ASP A 115 0.95 -1.87 12.41
N MET A 116 0.03 -0.91 12.27
CA MET A 116 -1.38 -1.21 12.02
C MET A 116 -1.60 -1.90 10.67
N ALA A 117 -0.78 -1.59 9.65
CA ALA A 117 -0.84 -2.25 8.36
C ALA A 117 -0.34 -3.70 8.44
N ASP A 118 0.69 -3.97 9.24
CA ASP A 118 1.16 -5.34 9.50
C ASP A 118 0.12 -6.18 10.26
N GLU A 119 -0.55 -5.58 11.25
CA GLU A 119 -1.67 -6.21 11.95
C GLU A 119 -2.83 -6.52 10.99
N LEU A 120 -3.24 -5.54 10.17
CA LEU A 120 -4.26 -5.75 9.15
C LEU A 120 -3.88 -6.86 8.17
N ALA A 121 -2.62 -6.92 7.75
CA ALA A 121 -2.14 -7.97 6.85
C ALA A 121 -2.28 -9.36 7.48
N ALA A 122 -1.95 -9.50 8.78
CA ALA A 122 -2.16 -10.75 9.52
C ALA A 122 -3.63 -11.14 9.59
N ASP A 123 -4.52 -10.17 9.84
CA ASP A 123 -5.97 -10.39 9.87
C ASP A 123 -6.51 -10.82 8.50
N LEU A 124 -6.03 -10.22 7.40
CA LEU A 124 -6.39 -10.61 6.03
C LEU A 124 -5.95 -12.05 5.71
N VAL A 125 -4.79 -12.49 6.20
CA VAL A 125 -4.35 -13.89 6.07
C VAL A 125 -5.27 -14.83 6.85
N ALA A 126 -5.64 -14.48 8.08
CA ALA A 126 -6.56 -15.26 8.90
C ALA A 126 -7.96 -15.33 8.23
N PHE A 127 -8.43 -14.23 7.66
CA PHE A 127 -9.67 -14.16 6.92
C PHE A 127 -9.63 -15.04 5.66
N ALA A 128 -8.54 -15.01 4.88
CA ALA A 128 -8.37 -15.89 3.72
C ALA A 128 -8.45 -17.37 4.11
N ALA A 129 -7.87 -17.76 5.25
CA ALA A 129 -8.00 -19.11 5.77
C ALA A 129 -9.46 -19.46 6.15
N ALA A 130 -10.21 -18.51 6.72
CA ALA A 130 -11.63 -18.68 7.01
C ALA A 130 -12.47 -18.85 5.74
N VAL A 131 -12.25 -18.04 4.71
CA VAL A 131 -12.92 -18.16 3.40
C VAL A 131 -12.67 -19.55 2.80
N ARG A 132 -11.43 -20.04 2.84
CA ARG A 132 -11.10 -21.40 2.36
C ARG A 132 -11.83 -22.49 3.15
N ARG A 133 -12.03 -22.33 4.46
CA ARG A 133 -12.85 -23.25 5.28
C ARG A 133 -14.32 -23.20 4.89
N ALA A 134 -14.87 -22.00 4.69
CA ALA A 134 -16.24 -21.82 4.22
C ALA A 134 -16.46 -22.49 2.86
N ALA A 135 -15.54 -22.29 1.91
CA ALA A 135 -15.60 -22.92 0.59
C ALA A 135 -15.60 -24.46 0.66
N ARG A 136 -14.78 -25.06 1.54
CA ARG A 136 -14.81 -26.53 1.76
C ARG A 136 -16.13 -27.00 2.36
N THR A 137 -16.69 -26.23 3.29
CA THR A 137 -17.97 -26.53 3.92
C THR A 137 -19.10 -26.50 2.90
N ALA A 138 -19.15 -25.45 2.08
CA ALA A 138 -20.12 -25.31 1.00
C ALA A 138 -20.05 -26.48 0.01
N ARG A 139 -18.84 -26.89 -0.42
CA ARG A 139 -18.67 -28.06 -1.29
C ARG A 139 -19.26 -29.33 -0.71
N ARG A 140 -18.95 -29.64 0.56
CA ARG A 140 -19.49 -30.83 1.24
C ARG A 140 -21.02 -30.78 1.36
N ALA A 141 -21.59 -29.61 1.61
CA ALA A 141 -23.04 -29.45 1.69
C ALA A 141 -23.72 -29.67 0.33
N ASN A 142 -23.12 -29.16 -0.75
CA ASN A 142 -23.61 -29.36 -2.11
C ASN A 142 -23.53 -30.83 -2.54
N GLU A 143 -22.40 -31.50 -2.25
CA GLU A 143 -22.21 -32.95 -2.48
C GLU A 143 -23.29 -33.77 -1.76
N ALA A 144 -23.56 -33.46 -0.49
CA ALA A 144 -24.59 -34.15 0.29
C ALA A 144 -26.02 -33.90 -0.22
N SER A 145 -26.25 -32.76 -0.86
CA SER A 145 -27.57 -32.36 -1.38
C SER A 145 -27.78 -32.75 -2.85
N GLY A 146 -26.75 -33.31 -3.52
CA GLY A 146 -26.80 -33.63 -4.94
C GLY A 146 -26.87 -32.40 -5.87
N VAL A 147 -26.52 -31.21 -5.37
CA VAL A 147 -26.52 -29.97 -6.15
C VAL A 147 -25.16 -29.80 -6.81
N GLU A 148 -25.14 -29.77 -8.14
CA GLU A 148 -23.93 -29.50 -8.91
C GLU A 148 -23.81 -27.98 -9.16
N VAL A 149 -22.76 -27.36 -8.63
CA VAL A 149 -22.46 -25.94 -8.84
C VAL A 149 -21.31 -25.84 -9.83
N PRO A 150 -21.48 -25.18 -11.00
CA PRO A 150 -20.41 -25.01 -11.96
C PRO A 150 -19.25 -24.21 -11.35
N ALA A 151 -18.03 -24.55 -11.77
CA ALA A 151 -16.80 -23.92 -11.33
C ALA A 151 -16.66 -22.47 -11.81
#